data_AF-A0A6A8QMZ7-F1
#
_entry.id   AF-A0A6A8QMZ7-F1
#
_cell.length_a   1.000
_cell.length_b   1.000
_cell.length_c   1.000
_cell.angle_alpha   90.00
_cell.angle_beta   90.00
_cell.angle_gamma   90.00
#
_symmetry.space_group_name_H-M   'P 1'
#
loop_
_entity.id
_entity.type
_entity.pdbx_description
1 polymer ?
#
loop_
_entity_poly.entity_id
_entity_poly.type
_entity_poly.pdbx_seq_one_letter_code
_entity_poly.pdbx_strand_id
1 'polypeptide(L)'
;MFPMPSPAWRDLLTGDWSYHPAADCPGGEVGLWDGGAPPPLRPHFHDQDQMTLIIEGTRHFLVAGKGVTLSAGEALLFPAGTLHQALAGPRARCVNLYRPASAGSTAPRAREWRRTRLLALGSATAAATEEGRSREGYSRSFRRENGASPRFFSIADRLSHARALLRDGCPVVDAALESGFSDQSHLGRLFRQAFGTTPARYRRSHSFQTRPESPDILLAAKEAWEACGSDGPVTACHIFRIGHRPPGI
;
A
#
# COMPACT_ATOMS: atom_id res chain seq x y z
N MET A 1 -0.76 15.64 8.79
CA MET A 1 0.62 15.20 8.44
C MET A 1 0.77 13.75 8.87
N PHE A 2 1.45 12.90 8.10
CA PHE A 2 1.69 11.51 8.53
C PHE A 2 2.72 11.52 9.67
N PRO A 3 2.40 10.98 10.85
CA PRO A 3 3.35 10.90 11.93
C PRO A 3 4.50 9.95 11.54
N MET A 4 5.73 10.33 11.87
CA MET A 4 6.83 9.38 11.76
C MET A 4 6.60 8.26 12.78
N PRO A 5 6.69 6.98 12.38
CA PRO A 5 6.46 5.88 13.31
C PRO A 5 7.51 5.90 14.43
N SER A 6 7.04 5.80 15.68
CA SER A 6 7.87 5.69 16.90
C SER A 6 8.86 4.53 16.80
N PRO A 7 10.11 4.63 17.28
CA PRO A 7 11.10 3.53 17.25
C PRO A 7 10.58 2.15 17.71
N ALA A 8 9.61 2.13 18.64
CA ALA A 8 8.92 0.93 19.13
C ALA A 8 8.07 0.21 18.08
N TRP A 9 7.88 0.80 16.88
CA TRP A 9 7.17 0.16 15.76
C TRP A 9 7.80 -1.18 15.35
N ARG A 10 9.11 -1.35 15.60
CA ARG A 10 9.90 -2.53 15.20
C ARG A 10 9.45 -3.82 15.87
N ASP A 11 9.00 -3.72 17.12
CA ASP A 11 8.72 -4.88 17.97
C ASP A 11 7.25 -5.33 17.86
N LEU A 12 6.44 -4.62 17.06
CA LEU A 12 5.00 -4.86 16.93
C LEU A 12 4.61 -5.71 15.71
N LEU A 13 5.57 -6.09 14.85
CA LEU A 13 5.30 -6.94 13.68
C LEU A 13 5.14 -8.41 14.08
N THR A 14 4.02 -8.75 14.73
CA THR A 14 3.63 -10.12 15.07
C THR A 14 2.75 -10.69 13.96
N GLY A 15 3.23 -11.72 13.25
CA GLY A 15 2.54 -12.29 12.08
C GLY A 15 2.98 -11.67 10.74
N ASP A 16 2.47 -12.24 9.64
CA ASP A 16 2.83 -11.83 8.27
C ASP A 16 1.56 -11.70 7.41
N TRP A 17 1.52 -10.66 6.57
CA TRP A 17 0.56 -10.61 5.48
C TRP A 17 0.88 -11.70 4.45
N SER A 18 -0.17 -12.40 4.02
CA SER A 18 -0.11 -13.38 2.93
C SER A 18 -0.64 -12.75 1.65
N TYR A 19 0.11 -12.86 0.55
CA TYR A 19 -0.25 -12.24 -0.72
C TYR A 19 -0.46 -13.31 -1.79
N HIS A 20 -1.46 -13.16 -2.64
CA HIS A 20 -1.79 -14.12 -3.69
C HIS A 20 -2.22 -13.39 -4.96
N PRO A 21 -1.93 -13.92 -6.16
CA PRO A 21 -2.53 -13.41 -7.39
C PRO A 21 -4.06 -13.44 -7.32
N ALA A 22 -4.73 -12.40 -7.82
CA ALA A 22 -6.18 -12.39 -7.96
C ALA A 22 -6.57 -13.23 -9.19
N ALA A 23 -7.20 -14.38 -8.97
CA ALA A 23 -7.45 -15.36 -10.03
C ALA A 23 -8.29 -14.83 -11.21
N ASP A 24 -9.15 -13.85 -10.97
CA ASP A 24 -10.07 -13.25 -11.93
C ASP A 24 -9.65 -11.86 -12.42
N CYS A 25 -8.48 -11.38 -12.01
CA CYS A 25 -7.96 -10.08 -12.41
C CYS A 25 -6.48 -10.17 -12.76
N PRO A 26 -6.11 -10.26 -14.05
CA PRO A 26 -4.71 -10.16 -14.48
C PRO A 26 -4.04 -8.92 -13.90
N GLY A 27 -2.85 -9.09 -13.32
CA GLY A 27 -2.13 -8.02 -12.62
C GLY A 27 -2.76 -7.57 -11.30
N GLY A 28 -3.86 -8.19 -10.86
CA GLY A 28 -4.46 -8.01 -9.55
C GLY A 28 -3.84 -8.94 -8.51
N GLU A 29 -3.95 -8.57 -7.24
CA GLU A 29 -3.48 -9.36 -6.12
C GLU A 29 -4.39 -9.20 -4.90
N VAL A 30 -4.28 -10.16 -3.99
CA VAL A 30 -5.02 -10.22 -2.73
C VAL A 30 -4.03 -10.33 -1.58
N GLY A 31 -4.09 -9.38 -0.65
CA GLY A 31 -3.40 -9.44 0.64
C GLY A 31 -4.36 -9.88 1.74
N LEU A 32 -4.01 -10.89 2.51
CA LEU A 32 -4.80 -11.42 3.61
C LEU A 32 -4.10 -11.20 4.94
N TRP A 33 -4.86 -10.73 5.90
CA TRP A 33 -4.48 -10.67 7.30
C TRP A 33 -5.48 -11.44 8.15
N ASP A 34 -5.01 -12.49 8.81
CA ASP A 34 -5.78 -13.33 9.72
C ASP A 34 -5.13 -13.44 11.13
N GLY A 35 -4.08 -12.67 11.37
CA GLY A 35 -3.29 -12.74 12.59
C GLY A 35 -3.76 -11.76 13.66
N GLY A 36 -4.59 -12.17 14.63
CA GLY A 36 -4.82 -11.40 15.87
C GLY A 36 -4.84 -9.86 15.71
N ALA A 37 -3.94 -9.17 16.42
CA ALA A 37 -3.81 -7.72 16.30
C ALA A 37 -2.89 -7.31 15.14
N PRO A 38 -3.37 -6.57 14.12
CA PRO A 38 -2.53 -6.27 12.97
C PRO A 38 -1.54 -5.14 13.28
N PRO A 39 -0.27 -5.29 12.88
CA PRO A 39 0.77 -4.31 13.16
C PRO A 39 0.51 -2.99 12.42
N PRO A 40 1.06 -1.86 12.90
CA PRO A 40 1.09 -0.66 12.08
C PRO A 40 1.96 -0.89 10.84
N LEU A 41 1.51 -0.41 9.69
CA LEU A 41 2.34 -0.34 8.49
C LEU A 41 2.86 1.09 8.33
N ARG A 42 4.04 1.25 7.73
CA ARG A 42 4.55 2.57 7.41
C ARG A 42 3.66 3.24 6.36
N PRO A 43 3.59 4.59 6.36
CA PRO A 43 2.89 5.26 5.28
C PRO A 43 3.50 4.85 3.95
N HIS A 44 2.66 4.57 2.96
CA HIS A 44 3.05 4.17 1.61
C HIS A 44 1.92 4.46 0.62
N PHE A 45 2.18 4.18 -0.65
CA PHE A 45 1.18 4.10 -1.71
C PHE A 45 1.62 3.00 -2.67
N HIS A 46 0.79 2.72 -3.68
CA HIS A 46 1.06 1.79 -4.75
C HIS A 46 0.41 2.29 -6.04
N ASP A 47 0.78 1.68 -7.16
CA ASP A 47 0.30 1.98 -8.51
C ASP A 47 -1.06 1.34 -8.85
N GLN A 48 -1.57 0.47 -7.99
CA GLN A 48 -2.88 -0.18 -8.10
C GLN A 48 -3.98 0.61 -7.36
N ASP A 49 -5.23 0.42 -7.75
CA ASP A 49 -6.36 0.75 -6.88
C ASP A 49 -6.44 -0.32 -5.79
N GLN A 50 -6.57 0.09 -4.52
CA GLN A 50 -6.72 -0.83 -3.39
C GLN A 50 -8.12 -0.74 -2.81
N MET A 51 -8.69 -1.86 -2.41
CA MET A 51 -9.79 -1.93 -1.46
C MET A 51 -9.37 -2.71 -0.23
N THR A 52 -9.68 -2.21 0.96
CA THR A 52 -9.57 -3.00 2.20
C THR A 52 -10.95 -3.29 2.74
N LEU A 53 -11.30 -4.56 2.86
CA LEU A 53 -12.52 -5.06 3.51
C LEU A 53 -12.19 -5.67 4.86
N ILE A 54 -12.94 -5.28 5.89
CA ILE A 54 -12.86 -5.87 7.23
C ILE A 54 -13.88 -7.00 7.36
N ILE A 55 -13.37 -8.20 7.63
CA ILE A 55 -14.18 -9.41 7.83
C ILE A 55 -14.58 -9.52 9.31
N GLU A 56 -13.61 -9.31 10.21
CA GLU A 56 -13.79 -9.37 11.66
C GLU A 56 -13.03 -8.22 12.33
N GLY A 57 -13.57 -7.69 13.43
CA GLY A 57 -12.90 -6.69 14.25
C GLY A 57 -12.88 -5.29 13.62
N THR A 58 -11.78 -4.57 13.82
CA THR A 58 -11.66 -3.16 13.44
C THR A 58 -10.27 -2.82 12.95
N ARG A 59 -10.19 -1.97 11.92
CA ARG A 59 -8.92 -1.46 11.38
C ARG A 59 -8.92 0.06 11.29
N HIS A 60 -7.78 0.65 11.63
CA HIS A 60 -7.60 2.10 11.63
C HIS A 60 -6.56 2.50 10.58
N PHE A 61 -6.84 3.58 9.86
CA PHE A 61 -5.98 4.12 8.82
C PHE A 61 -5.78 5.62 9.03
N LEU A 62 -4.64 6.13 8.55
CA LEU A 62 -4.50 7.53 8.16
C LEU A 62 -4.53 7.61 6.64
N VAL A 63 -5.48 8.36 6.09
CA VAL A 63 -5.63 8.56 4.65
C VAL A 63 -5.54 10.04 4.37
N ALA A 64 -4.55 10.44 3.57
CA ALA A 64 -4.23 11.85 3.36
C ALA A 64 -4.05 12.69 4.66
N GLY A 65 -3.74 12.03 5.79
CA GLY A 65 -3.60 12.66 7.12
C GLY A 65 -4.88 12.71 7.96
N LYS A 66 -5.99 12.17 7.48
CA LYS A 66 -7.25 12.02 8.24
C LYS A 66 -7.37 10.60 8.79
N GLY A 67 -7.81 10.48 10.04
CA GLY A 67 -8.11 9.18 10.65
C GLY A 67 -9.37 8.57 10.04
N VAL A 68 -9.30 7.28 9.69
CA VAL A 68 -10.42 6.49 9.20
C VAL A 68 -10.46 5.17 9.96
N THR A 69 -11.64 4.78 10.43
CA THR A 69 -11.87 3.51 11.13
C THR A 69 -12.86 2.69 10.31
N LEU A 70 -12.54 1.41 10.11
CA LEU A 70 -13.40 0.44 9.46
C LEU A 70 -13.70 -0.71 10.43
N SER A 71 -14.95 -1.11 10.49
CA SER A 71 -15.45 -2.24 11.27
C SER A 71 -15.87 -3.40 10.36
N ALA A 72 -16.10 -4.57 10.93
CA ALA A 72 -16.60 -5.73 10.19
C ALA A 72 -17.77 -5.39 9.23
N GLY A 73 -17.64 -5.82 7.98
CA GLY A 73 -18.56 -5.56 6.87
C GLY A 73 -18.33 -4.21 6.15
N GLU A 74 -17.38 -3.39 6.60
CA GLU A 74 -16.99 -2.15 5.93
C GLU A 74 -15.79 -2.36 5.02
N ALA A 75 -15.85 -1.69 3.87
CA ALA A 75 -14.76 -1.59 2.92
C ALA A 75 -14.36 -0.13 2.70
N LEU A 76 -13.07 0.09 2.45
CA LEU A 76 -12.50 1.37 2.05
C LEU A 76 -11.75 1.20 0.74
N LEU A 77 -12.09 2.03 -0.23
CA LEU A 77 -11.35 2.15 -1.48
C LEU A 77 -10.28 3.24 -1.41
N PHE A 78 -9.14 2.96 -2.02
CA PHE A 78 -7.98 3.82 -2.16
C PHE A 78 -7.63 3.88 -3.65
N PRO A 79 -7.80 5.05 -4.29
CA PRO A 79 -7.26 5.26 -5.63
C PRO A 79 -5.75 5.03 -5.67
N ALA A 80 -5.24 4.60 -6.82
CA ALA A 80 -3.80 4.49 -7.08
C ALA A 80 -3.04 5.78 -6.71
N GLY A 81 -1.91 5.60 -6.04
CA GLY A 81 -1.05 6.67 -5.53
C GLY A 81 -1.61 7.44 -4.33
N THR A 82 -2.71 6.99 -3.72
CA THR A 82 -3.19 7.54 -2.45
C THR A 82 -2.21 7.22 -1.34
N LEU A 83 -1.56 8.24 -0.78
CA LEU A 83 -0.72 8.08 0.41
C LEU A 83 -1.59 7.74 1.62
N HIS A 84 -1.37 6.57 2.20
CA HIS A 84 -2.11 6.07 3.35
C HIS A 84 -1.19 5.28 4.30
N GLN A 85 -1.68 5.02 5.50
CA GLN A 85 -0.98 4.27 6.54
C GLN A 85 -1.98 3.42 7.32
N ALA A 86 -1.69 2.13 7.53
CA ALA A 86 -2.41 1.33 8.51
C ALA A 86 -1.85 1.58 9.91
N LEU A 87 -2.70 1.92 10.86
CA LEU A 87 -2.32 2.11 12.26
C LEU A 87 -2.42 0.79 13.03
N ALA A 88 -1.75 0.71 14.19
CA ALA A 88 -1.98 -0.39 15.12
C ALA A 88 -3.45 -0.40 15.56
N GLY A 89 -3.97 -1.57 15.88
CA GLY A 89 -5.32 -1.73 16.37
C GLY A 89 -5.43 -2.95 17.29
N PRO A 90 -6.65 -3.23 17.79
CA PRO A 90 -6.95 -4.48 18.48
C PRO A 90 -6.94 -5.61 17.43
N ARG A 91 -7.83 -6.59 17.54
CA ARG A 91 -7.95 -7.68 16.58
C ARG A 91 -8.63 -7.25 15.28
N ALA A 92 -8.13 -7.74 14.14
CA ALA A 92 -8.87 -7.69 12.89
C ALA A 92 -8.55 -8.90 12.01
N ARG A 93 -9.54 -9.33 11.23
CA ARG A 93 -9.37 -10.15 10.03
C ARG A 93 -9.77 -9.32 8.83
N CYS A 94 -8.87 -9.13 7.87
CA CYS A 94 -9.15 -8.28 6.72
C CYS A 94 -8.47 -8.75 5.44
N VAL A 95 -9.02 -8.27 4.33
CA VAL A 95 -8.54 -8.55 2.98
C VAL A 95 -8.30 -7.24 2.27
N ASN A 96 -7.14 -7.12 1.63
CA ASN A 96 -6.83 -6.08 0.68
C ASN A 96 -6.92 -6.66 -0.72
N LEU A 97 -7.75 -6.08 -1.58
CA LEU A 97 -7.71 -6.33 -3.01
C LEU A 97 -6.97 -5.20 -3.70
N TYR A 98 -6.02 -5.54 -4.56
CA TYR A 98 -5.33 -4.59 -5.41
C TYR A 98 -5.62 -4.92 -6.87
N ARG A 99 -6.08 -3.94 -7.64
CA ARG A 99 -6.33 -4.09 -9.08
C ARG A 99 -5.54 -3.04 -9.85
N PRO A 100 -5.13 -3.33 -11.10
CA PRO A 100 -4.53 -2.30 -11.97
C PRO A 100 -5.36 -1.02 -11.94
N ALA A 101 -4.69 0.13 -11.90
CA ALA A 101 -5.40 1.40 -11.83
C ALA A 101 -6.39 1.54 -12.98
N SER A 102 -7.64 1.87 -12.64
CA SER A 102 -8.67 2.18 -13.64
C SER A 102 -8.25 3.39 -14.49
N ALA A 103 -8.68 3.44 -15.77
CA ALA A 103 -8.35 4.57 -16.64
C ALA A 103 -8.92 5.87 -16.04
N GLY A 104 -8.05 6.81 -15.67
CA GLY A 104 -8.43 8.03 -14.96
C GLY A 104 -8.34 7.97 -13.43
N SER A 105 -7.94 6.82 -12.85
CA SER A 105 -7.49 6.74 -11.46
C SER A 105 -6.17 7.49 -11.32
N THR A 106 -6.29 8.77 -10.98
CA THR A 106 -5.15 9.56 -10.53
C THR A 106 -5.57 10.29 -9.27
N ALA A 107 -5.15 9.80 -8.11
CA ALA A 107 -5.08 10.69 -6.96
C ALA A 107 -4.23 11.91 -7.37
N PRO A 108 -4.63 13.16 -7.06
CA PRO A 108 -3.85 14.35 -7.38
C PRO A 108 -2.38 14.24 -6.93
N ARG A 109 -2.17 13.54 -5.81
CA ARG A 109 -0.84 13.22 -5.28
C ARG A 109 -0.05 12.25 -6.13
N ALA A 110 -0.68 11.33 -6.87
CA ALA A 110 -0.04 10.39 -7.82
C ALA A 110 0.48 11.08 -9.10
N ARG A 111 -0.15 12.17 -9.52
CA ARG A 111 0.32 13.00 -10.66
C ARG A 111 1.48 13.89 -10.25
N GLU A 112 1.35 14.59 -9.12
CA GLU A 112 2.41 15.44 -8.57
C GLU A 112 3.62 14.61 -8.11
N TRP A 113 3.35 13.38 -7.65
CA TRP A 113 4.32 12.32 -7.43
C TRP A 113 5.14 11.97 -8.67
N ARG A 114 4.49 11.65 -9.81
CA ARG A 114 5.21 11.30 -11.05
C ARG A 114 6.11 12.44 -11.51
N ARG A 115 5.65 13.68 -11.34
CA ARG A 115 6.46 14.89 -11.54
C ARG A 115 7.63 14.97 -10.55
N THR A 116 7.40 14.70 -9.27
CA THR A 116 8.46 14.65 -8.25
C THR A 116 9.46 13.52 -8.51
N ARG A 117 9.03 12.35 -9.00
CA ARG A 117 9.88 11.23 -9.39
C ARG A 117 10.85 11.65 -10.49
N LEU A 118 10.39 12.37 -11.50
CA LEU A 118 11.24 12.92 -12.56
C LEU A 118 12.29 13.90 -12.01
N LEU A 119 11.92 14.73 -11.02
CA LEU A 119 12.85 15.66 -10.35
C LEU A 119 13.79 14.96 -9.35
N ALA A 120 13.30 13.94 -8.63
CA ALA A 120 14.01 13.22 -7.57
C ALA A 120 14.92 12.11 -8.10
N LEU A 121 14.76 11.68 -9.36
CA LEU A 121 15.79 10.94 -10.09
C LEU A 121 17.10 11.76 -10.19
N GLY A 122 17.03 13.10 -10.06
CA GLY A 122 18.17 14.00 -9.85
C GLY A 122 18.60 14.24 -8.39
N SER A 123 17.93 13.60 -7.41
CA SER A 123 17.97 13.87 -5.96
C SER A 123 17.20 15.12 -5.51
N ALA A 124 16.76 15.15 -4.24
CA ALA A 124 16.13 16.32 -3.63
C ALA A 124 17.04 17.58 -3.63
N THR A 125 18.34 17.40 -3.84
CA THR A 125 19.29 18.50 -4.02
C THR A 125 19.13 19.14 -5.39
N ALA A 126 18.97 18.35 -6.48
CA ALA A 126 18.76 18.91 -7.81
C ALA A 126 17.44 19.68 -7.92
N ALA A 127 16.36 19.12 -7.36
CA ALA A 127 15.08 19.82 -7.31
C ALA A 127 15.15 21.15 -6.52
N ALA A 128 15.93 21.18 -5.42
CA ALA A 128 16.14 22.40 -4.67
C ALA A 128 16.93 23.45 -5.48
N THR A 129 17.97 23.02 -6.20
CA THR A 129 18.77 23.89 -7.09
C THR A 129 17.93 24.48 -8.21
N GLU A 130 17.08 23.68 -8.87
CA GLU A 130 16.21 24.12 -9.95
C GLU A 130 15.20 25.19 -9.48
N GLU A 131 14.71 25.08 -8.24
CA GLU A 131 13.81 26.06 -7.63
C GLU A 131 14.53 27.24 -6.96
N GLY A 132 15.86 27.34 -7.03
CA GLY A 132 16.64 28.38 -6.37
C GLY A 132 16.53 28.36 -4.83
N ARG A 133 16.28 27.18 -4.24
CA ARG A 133 16.05 26.98 -2.81
C ARG A 133 17.18 26.16 -2.18
N SER A 134 17.39 26.34 -0.87
CA SER A 134 18.20 25.38 -0.11
C SER A 134 17.48 24.04 0.00
N ARG A 135 18.23 22.94 0.18
CA ARG A 135 17.68 21.59 0.34
C ARG A 135 16.66 21.50 1.48
N GLU A 136 16.96 22.18 2.58
CA GLU A 136 16.11 22.27 3.77
C GLU A 136 14.86 23.12 3.49
N GLY A 137 15.00 24.22 2.75
CA GLY A 137 13.89 25.06 2.30
C GLY A 137 12.91 24.32 1.41
N TYR A 138 13.43 23.63 0.39
CA TYR A 138 12.66 22.76 -0.50
C TYR A 138 11.96 21.64 0.30
N SER A 139 12.68 20.93 1.16
CA SER A 139 12.11 19.84 1.96
C SER A 139 10.98 20.31 2.88
N ARG A 140 11.09 21.50 3.48
CA ARG A 140 10.01 22.09 4.30
C ARG A 140 8.81 22.49 3.45
N SER A 141 9.02 23.17 2.32
CA SER A 141 7.94 23.58 1.41
C SER A 141 7.19 22.37 0.88
N PHE A 142 7.95 21.40 0.36
CA PHE A 142 7.42 20.15 -0.16
C PHE A 142 6.59 19.41 0.90
N ARG A 143 7.09 19.30 2.14
CA ARG A 143 6.35 18.65 3.21
C ARG A 143 5.06 19.39 3.58
N ARG A 144 5.08 20.72 3.57
CA ARG A 144 3.88 21.53 3.84
C ARG A 144 2.82 21.31 2.77
N GLU A 145 3.22 21.24 1.51
CA GLU A 145 2.32 21.08 0.36
C GLU A 145 1.82 19.63 0.19
N ASN A 146 2.70 18.65 0.39
CA ASN A 146 2.44 17.23 0.08
C ASN A 146 2.16 16.37 1.31
N GLY A 147 2.35 16.89 2.52
CA GLY A 147 2.09 16.21 3.79
C GLY A 147 3.18 15.22 4.24
N ALA A 148 4.22 14.98 3.42
CA ALA A 148 5.39 14.16 3.74
C ALA A 148 6.65 14.69 3.03
N SER A 149 7.85 14.27 3.47
CA SER A 149 9.11 14.79 2.91
C SER A 149 9.46 14.19 1.53
N PRO A 150 10.30 14.85 0.71
CA PRO A 150 10.76 14.30 -0.56
C PRO A 150 11.41 12.92 -0.42
N ARG A 151 12.27 12.74 0.60
CA ARG A 151 12.92 11.45 0.91
C ARG A 151 11.90 10.35 1.17
N PHE A 152 10.83 10.66 1.88
CA PHE A 152 9.78 9.69 2.19
C PHE A 152 9.08 9.23 0.90
N PHE A 153 8.69 10.18 0.04
CA PHE A 153 8.09 9.87 -1.27
C PHE A 153 9.04 9.03 -2.13
N SER A 154 10.32 9.39 -2.19
CA SER A 154 11.32 8.60 -2.93
C SER A 154 11.38 7.16 -2.43
N ILE A 155 11.44 6.93 -1.11
CA ILE A 155 11.44 5.56 -0.56
C ILE A 155 10.15 4.80 -0.94
N ALA A 156 8.99 5.45 -0.88
CA ALA A 156 7.73 4.85 -1.29
C ALA A 156 7.69 4.49 -2.79
N ASP A 157 8.41 5.23 -3.65
CA ASP A 157 8.61 4.87 -5.08
C ASP A 157 9.29 3.53 -5.18
N ARG A 158 10.45 3.45 -4.52
CA ARG A 158 11.36 2.34 -4.64
C ARG A 158 10.67 1.08 -4.15
N LEU A 159 9.90 1.21 -3.08
CA LEU A 159 9.05 0.13 -2.58
C LEU A 159 7.95 -0.28 -3.56
N SER A 160 7.24 0.67 -4.19
CA SER A 160 6.22 0.38 -5.19
C SER A 160 6.81 -0.32 -6.42
N HIS A 161 7.94 0.19 -6.91
CA HIS A 161 8.68 -0.39 -8.03
C HIS A 161 9.19 -1.80 -7.67
N ALA A 162 9.84 -1.97 -6.52
CA ALA A 162 10.32 -3.28 -6.07
C ALA A 162 9.16 -4.29 -5.94
N ARG A 163 8.00 -3.86 -5.43
CA ARG A 163 6.80 -4.71 -5.33
C ARG A 163 6.36 -5.20 -6.72
N ALA A 164 6.32 -4.31 -7.72
CA ALA A 164 5.99 -4.70 -9.09
C ALA A 164 6.99 -5.73 -9.66
N LEU A 165 8.30 -5.47 -9.56
CA LEU A 165 9.34 -6.40 -10.01
C LEU A 165 9.24 -7.78 -9.33
N LEU A 166 9.04 -7.80 -8.01
CA LEU A 166 8.93 -9.04 -7.24
C LEU A 166 7.69 -9.85 -7.61
N ARG A 167 6.57 -9.18 -7.90
CA ARG A 167 5.34 -9.82 -8.40
C ARG A 167 5.57 -10.46 -9.76
N ASP A 168 6.40 -9.85 -10.61
CA ASP A 168 6.79 -10.38 -11.92
C ASP A 168 7.91 -11.44 -11.82
N GLY A 169 8.30 -11.84 -10.61
CA GLY A 169 9.24 -12.92 -10.36
C GLY A 169 10.72 -12.51 -10.35
N CYS A 170 11.03 -11.21 -10.47
CA CYS A 170 12.40 -10.68 -10.38
C CYS A 170 13.08 -11.14 -9.08
N PRO A 171 14.35 -11.61 -9.12
CA PRO A 171 15.10 -11.94 -7.90
C PRO A 171 15.19 -10.76 -6.93
N VAL A 172 15.21 -11.05 -5.62
CA VAL A 172 15.16 -10.00 -4.58
C VAL A 172 16.35 -9.03 -4.67
N VAL A 173 17.53 -9.53 -5.02
CA VAL A 173 18.74 -8.70 -5.18
C VAL A 173 18.57 -7.74 -6.35
N ASP A 174 18.12 -8.24 -7.50
CA ASP A 174 17.93 -7.44 -8.72
C ASP A 174 16.82 -6.41 -8.50
N ALA A 175 15.69 -6.83 -7.90
CA ALA A 175 14.61 -5.93 -7.53
C ALA A 175 15.07 -4.80 -6.59
N ALA A 176 16.02 -5.06 -5.68
CA ALA A 176 16.60 -4.03 -4.83
C ALA A 176 17.43 -3.01 -5.63
N LEU A 177 18.27 -3.48 -6.55
CA LEU A 177 19.14 -2.63 -7.36
C LEU A 177 18.35 -1.81 -8.39
N GLU A 178 17.45 -2.45 -9.13
CA GLU A 178 16.63 -1.81 -10.17
C GLU A 178 15.66 -0.77 -9.60
N SER A 179 15.13 -1.01 -8.40
CA SER A 179 14.31 -0.01 -7.71
C SER A 179 15.15 1.04 -6.97
N GLY A 180 16.48 0.98 -7.01
CA GLY A 180 17.39 2.00 -6.48
C GLY A 180 17.65 1.91 -4.98
N PHE A 181 17.48 0.76 -4.33
CA PHE A 181 18.02 0.54 -2.98
C PHE A 181 19.53 0.28 -3.04
N SER A 182 20.21 0.58 -1.93
CA SER A 182 21.64 0.32 -1.78
C SER A 182 21.98 -1.17 -1.77
N ASP A 183 21.08 -1.97 -1.21
CA ASP A 183 21.27 -3.39 -0.96
C ASP A 183 19.92 -4.07 -0.62
N GLN A 184 19.90 -5.39 -0.71
CA GLN A 184 18.73 -6.21 -0.40
C GLN A 184 18.25 -6.10 1.06
N SER A 185 19.15 -5.83 2.01
CA SER A 185 18.81 -5.75 3.43
C SER A 185 18.05 -4.46 3.73
N HIS A 186 18.42 -3.38 3.05
CA HIS A 186 17.71 -2.10 3.08
C HIS A 186 16.32 -2.23 2.47
N LEU A 187 16.19 -2.85 1.28
CA LEU A 187 14.89 -3.20 0.69
C LEU A 187 14.07 -4.03 1.68
N GLY A 188 14.60 -5.16 2.15
CA GLY A 188 13.87 -6.12 3.00
C GLY A 188 13.31 -5.49 4.26
N ARG A 189 14.08 -4.62 4.91
CA ARG A 189 13.65 -3.90 6.12
C ARG A 189 12.48 -2.97 5.84
N LEU A 190 12.55 -2.18 4.76
CA LEU A 190 11.54 -1.19 4.42
C LEU A 190 10.29 -1.84 3.76
N PHE A 191 10.48 -2.93 3.04
CA PHE A 191 9.40 -3.70 2.42
C PHE A 191 8.53 -4.35 3.51
N ARG A 192 9.13 -4.99 4.52
CA ARG A 192 8.39 -5.56 5.66
C ARG A 192 7.62 -4.49 6.44
N GLN A 193 8.19 -3.31 6.56
CA GLN A 193 7.53 -2.16 7.20
C GLN A 193 6.33 -1.64 6.44
N ALA A 194 6.38 -1.64 5.11
CA ALA A 194 5.32 -1.10 4.26
C ALA A 194 4.23 -2.13 3.99
N PHE A 195 4.60 -3.38 3.74
CA PHE A 195 3.71 -4.43 3.23
C PHE A 195 3.56 -5.62 4.19
N GLY A 196 4.16 -5.56 5.39
CA GLY A 196 3.96 -6.57 6.42
C GLY A 196 4.46 -7.99 6.08
N THR A 197 5.31 -8.13 5.07
CA THR A 197 5.91 -9.40 4.65
C THR A 197 7.33 -9.18 4.10
N THR A 198 8.13 -10.24 3.92
CA THR A 198 9.48 -10.10 3.35
C THR A 198 9.43 -10.14 1.80
N PRO A 199 10.38 -9.49 1.09
CA PRO A 199 10.44 -9.56 -0.37
C PRO A 199 10.46 -10.99 -0.92
N ALA A 200 11.23 -11.87 -0.27
CA ALA A 200 11.35 -13.27 -0.69
C ALA A 200 10.03 -14.04 -0.51
N ARG A 201 9.30 -13.82 0.60
CA ARG A 201 7.98 -14.44 0.83
C ARG A 201 6.96 -13.91 -0.17
N TYR A 202 6.92 -12.60 -0.38
CA TYR A 202 6.04 -11.95 -1.36
C TYR A 202 6.28 -12.45 -2.79
N ARG A 203 7.55 -12.52 -3.24
CA ARG A 203 7.89 -13.08 -4.55
C ARG A 203 7.42 -14.53 -4.70
N ARG A 204 7.70 -15.37 -3.68
CA ARG A 204 7.34 -16.80 -3.72
C ARG A 204 5.83 -17.00 -3.87
N SER A 205 5.02 -16.17 -3.23
CA SER A 205 3.57 -16.29 -3.27
C SER A 205 2.95 -15.92 -4.61
N HIS A 206 3.72 -15.28 -5.50
CA HIS A 206 3.34 -15.02 -6.89
C HIS A 206 3.95 -16.02 -7.88
N SER A 207 5.05 -16.69 -7.51
CA SER A 207 5.68 -17.73 -8.36
C SER A 207 4.96 -19.09 -8.34
N PHE A 208 4.19 -19.36 -7.28
CA PHE A 208 3.37 -20.57 -7.18
C PHE A 208 1.92 -20.13 -7.07
N GLN A 209 1.02 -20.72 -7.87
CA GLN A 209 -0.43 -20.52 -7.74
C GLN A 209 -0.92 -21.15 -6.42
N THR A 210 -0.57 -20.54 -5.29
CA THR A 210 -1.11 -20.94 -4.00
C THR A 210 -2.55 -20.41 -3.94
N ARG A 211 -3.52 -21.31 -4.08
CA ARG A 211 -4.92 -20.98 -3.74
C ARG A 211 -4.92 -20.48 -2.29
N PRO A 212 -5.53 -19.33 -2.00
CA PRO A 212 -5.57 -18.86 -0.64
C PRO A 212 -6.41 -19.81 0.21
N GLU A 213 -6.00 -19.96 1.48
CA GLU A 213 -6.60 -20.87 2.45
C GLU A 213 -8.02 -20.48 2.88
N SER A 214 -8.63 -19.47 2.25
CA SER A 214 -9.97 -18.96 2.59
C SER A 214 -10.75 -18.47 1.36
N PRO A 215 -11.34 -19.39 0.56
CA PRO A 215 -12.10 -19.06 -0.65
C PRO A 215 -13.27 -18.09 -0.40
N ASP A 216 -13.94 -18.20 0.75
CA ASP A 216 -15.09 -17.37 1.09
C ASP A 216 -14.70 -15.88 1.26
N ILE A 217 -13.50 -15.61 1.80
CA ILE A 217 -12.99 -14.25 1.95
C ILE A 217 -12.70 -13.64 0.58
N LEU A 218 -12.16 -14.43 -0.35
CA LEU A 218 -11.94 -13.95 -1.71
C LEU A 218 -13.24 -13.60 -2.42
N LEU A 219 -14.26 -14.47 -2.28
CA LEU A 219 -15.56 -14.24 -2.88
C LEU A 219 -16.20 -12.97 -2.33
N ALA A 220 -16.23 -12.81 -1.00
CA ALA A 220 -16.74 -11.60 -0.36
C ALA A 220 -15.99 -10.33 -0.81
N ALA A 221 -14.67 -10.42 -0.96
CA ALA A 221 -13.86 -9.32 -1.46
C ALA A 221 -14.19 -8.99 -2.92
N LYS A 222 -14.36 -10.00 -3.77
CA LYS A 222 -14.75 -9.82 -5.17
C LYS A 222 -16.13 -9.14 -5.28
N GLU A 223 -17.13 -9.65 -4.56
CA GLU A 223 -18.47 -9.08 -4.52
C GLU A 223 -18.44 -7.63 -4.03
N ALA A 224 -17.62 -7.33 -3.03
CA ALA A 224 -17.39 -5.96 -2.55
C ALA A 224 -16.87 -5.04 -3.65
N TRP A 225 -15.93 -5.55 -4.46
CA TRP A 225 -15.35 -4.79 -5.56
C TRP A 225 -16.39 -4.55 -6.66
N GLU A 226 -17.19 -5.55 -7.00
CA GLU A 226 -18.25 -5.39 -7.99
C GLU A 226 -19.29 -4.35 -7.52
N ALA A 227 -19.66 -4.41 -6.24
CA ALA A 227 -20.61 -3.51 -5.60
C ALA A 227 -20.14 -2.05 -5.52
N CYS A 228 -18.84 -1.77 -5.63
CA CYS A 228 -18.33 -0.40 -5.59
C CYS A 228 -18.51 0.38 -6.91
N GLY A 229 -19.14 -0.22 -7.93
CA GLY A 229 -19.38 0.41 -9.24
C GLY A 229 -18.25 0.14 -10.24
N SER A 230 -17.84 -1.13 -10.34
CA SER A 230 -16.63 -1.67 -10.99
C SER A 230 -16.30 -1.31 -12.45
N ASP A 231 -17.10 -0.48 -13.14
CA ASP A 231 -16.82 -0.02 -14.51
C ASP A 231 -16.34 1.45 -14.58
N GLY A 232 -16.39 2.19 -13.46
CA GLY A 232 -15.97 3.58 -13.38
C GLY A 232 -14.57 3.78 -12.77
N PRO A 233 -13.90 4.92 -13.06
CA PRO A 233 -12.62 5.24 -12.44
C PRO A 233 -12.75 5.42 -10.92
N VAL A 234 -11.84 4.79 -10.17
CA VAL A 234 -11.71 5.00 -8.73
C VAL A 234 -11.01 6.34 -8.51
N THR A 235 -11.78 7.41 -8.30
CA THR A 235 -11.25 8.79 -8.25
C THR A 235 -11.06 9.33 -6.84
N ALA A 236 -11.70 8.73 -5.84
CA ALA A 236 -11.64 9.18 -4.46
C ALA A 236 -11.72 8.03 -3.45
N CYS A 237 -11.18 8.28 -2.25
CA CYS A 237 -11.37 7.36 -1.14
C CYS A 237 -12.83 7.41 -0.67
N HIS A 238 -13.46 6.25 -0.54
CA HIS A 238 -14.82 6.17 -0.01
C HIS A 238 -15.03 4.88 0.78
N ILE A 239 -15.83 4.99 1.83
CA ILE A 239 -16.22 3.88 2.71
C ILE A 239 -17.60 3.43 2.27
N PHE A 240 -17.82 2.12 2.23
CA PHE A 240 -19.12 1.53 1.97
C PHE A 240 -19.29 0.25 2.79
N ARG A 241 -20.55 -0.18 2.97
CA ARG A 241 -20.90 -1.43 3.65
C ARG A 241 -21.29 -2.48 2.62
N ILE A 242 -20.83 -3.70 2.83
CA ILE A 242 -21.27 -4.84 2.02
C ILE A 242 -22.56 -5.38 2.64
N GLY A 243 -23.61 -5.50 1.81
CA GLY A 243 -24.95 -5.91 2.24
C GLY A 243 -25.10 -7.40 2.59
N HIS A 244 -24.04 -8.22 2.44
CA HIS A 244 -24.05 -9.63 2.79
C HIS A 244 -23.23 -9.90 4.06
N ARG A 245 -23.88 -10.55 5.05
CA ARG A 245 -23.14 -11.23 6.12
C ARG A 245 -22.30 -12.32 5.44
N PRO A 246 -20.98 -12.42 5.69
CA PRO A 246 -20.24 -13.59 5.27
C PRO A 246 -20.92 -14.83 5.87
N PRO A 247 -21.05 -15.94 5.13
CA PRO A 247 -21.67 -17.14 5.66
C PRO A 247 -20.86 -17.66 6.85
N GLY A 248 -21.54 -17.86 7.99
CA GLY A 248 -21.02 -18.66 9.11
C GLY A 248 -20.07 -17.99 10.11
N ILE A 249 -20.46 -16.83 10.69
CA ILE A 249 -20.00 -16.46 12.04
C ILE A 249 -21.03 -16.94 13.06
#